data_AF-A0A0D2Y414-F1
#
_entry.id   AF-A0A0D2Y414-F1
#
_cell.length_a   1.000
_cell.length_b   1.000
_cell.length_c   1.000
_cell.angle_alpha   90.00
_cell.angle_beta   90.00
_cell.angle_gamma   90.00
#
_symmetry.space_group_name_H-M   'P 1'
#
loop_
_entity.id
_entity.type
_entity.pdbx_description
1 polymer ?
#
loop_
_entity_poly.entity_id
_entity_poly.type
_entity_poly.pdbx_seq_one_letter_code
_entity_poly.pdbx_strand_id
1 'polypeptide(L)'
;MPRSDEAQAFFHAVYSAVQEIPHGKVTTYGHIAMLVGTPQRPRQVGVCLKHLPADPSQPFNHENVPWQRVINSKGQISPRIPLTS
;
A
#
# COMPACT_ATOMS: atom_id res chain seq x y z
N MET A 1 2.36 -20.03 -2.75
CA MET A 1 3.78 -19.67 -2.56
C MET A 1 3.85 -18.68 -1.40
N PRO A 2 4.35 -19.07 -0.22
CA PRO A 2 4.66 -18.09 0.82
C PRO A 2 5.64 -17.07 0.24
N ARG A 3 5.45 -15.79 0.58
CA ARG A 3 6.40 -14.74 0.21
C ARG A 3 7.72 -15.04 0.91
N SER A 4 8.85 -14.67 0.31
CA SER A 4 10.13 -14.68 1.03
C SER A 4 10.06 -13.77 2.26
N ASP A 5 10.87 -14.03 3.28
CA ASP A 5 10.90 -13.20 4.50
C ASP A 5 11.14 -11.71 4.19
N GLU A 6 11.98 -11.42 3.20
CA GLU A 6 12.22 -10.07 2.71
C GLU A 6 10.95 -9.41 2.13
N ALA A 7 10.16 -10.17 1.36
CA ALA A 7 8.91 -9.69 0.82
C ALA A 7 7.85 -9.50 1.92
N GLN A 8 7.83 -10.36 2.94
CA GLN A 8 6.99 -10.18 4.13
C GLN A 8 7.36 -8.88 4.86
N ALA A 9 8.64 -8.65 5.10
CA ALA A 9 9.16 -7.45 5.76
C ALA A 9 8.82 -6.17 4.97
N PHE A 10 8.94 -6.22 3.63
CA PHE A 10 8.57 -5.10 2.76
C PHE A 10 7.07 -4.77 2.85
N PHE A 11 6.21 -5.79 2.85
CA PHE A 11 4.76 -5.61 3.01
C PHE A 11 4.43 -4.97 4.36
N HIS A 12 5.02 -5.46 5.44
CA HIS A 12 4.85 -4.89 6.78
C HIS A 12 5.29 -3.42 6.83
N ALA A 13 6.48 -3.10 6.29
CA ALA A 13 6.98 -1.72 6.25
C ALA A 13 6.03 -0.78 5.49
N VAL A 14 5.50 -1.23 4.34
CA VAL A 14 4.52 -0.45 3.57
C VAL A 14 3.24 -0.23 4.36
N TYR A 15 2.68 -1.26 4.99
CA TYR A 15 1.44 -1.12 5.74
C TYR A 15 1.59 -0.21 6.96
N SER A 16 2.68 -0.37 7.73
CA SER A 16 2.98 0.50 8.86
C SER A 16 3.11 1.97 8.43
N ALA A 17 3.86 2.25 7.36
CA ALA A 17 4.00 3.62 6.84
C ALA A 17 2.66 4.22 6.38
N VAL A 18 1.75 3.39 5.84
CA VAL A 18 0.42 3.85 5.42
C VAL A 18 -0.49 4.14 6.61
N GLN A 19 -0.35 3.42 7.73
CA GLN A 19 -1.11 3.71 8.96
C GLN A 19 -0.76 5.06 9.58
N GLU A 20 0.46 5.55 9.35
CA GLU A 20 0.90 6.86 9.85
C GLU A 20 0.28 8.05 9.10
N ILE A 21 -0.41 7.83 7.97
CA ILE A 21 -1.02 8.92 7.21
C ILE A 21 -2.15 9.55 8.03
N PRO A 22 -2.10 10.85 8.38
CA PRO A 22 -3.13 11.48 9.19
C PRO A 22 -4.49 11.54 8.49
N HIS A 23 -5.56 11.67 9.27
CA HIS A 23 -6.90 11.92 8.74
C HIS A 23 -6.93 13.24 7.96
N GLY A 24 -7.66 13.25 6.83
CA GLY A 24 -7.77 14.42 5.95
C GLY A 24 -6.51 14.70 5.11
N LYS A 25 -5.47 13.85 5.19
CA LYS A 25 -4.27 13.94 4.38
C LYS A 25 -4.15 12.73 3.45
N VAL A 26 -3.45 12.93 2.34
CA VAL A 26 -3.15 11.91 1.34
C VAL A 26 -1.67 11.96 1.01
N THR A 27 -1.16 10.85 0.51
CA THR A 27 0.24 10.70 0.07
C THR A 27 0.30 9.95 -1.25
N THR A 28 1.48 9.85 -1.87
CA THR A 28 1.65 9.14 -3.13
C THR A 28 2.36 7.80 -2.96
N TYR A 29 2.15 6.87 -3.89
CA TYR A 29 2.91 5.60 -3.92
C TYR A 29 4.43 5.82 -3.93
N GLY A 30 4.89 6.84 -4.65
CA GLY A 30 6.30 7.26 -4.69
C GLY A 30 6.79 7.68 -3.31
N HIS A 31 6.02 8.51 -2.61
CA HIS A 31 6.40 8.97 -1.29
C HIS A 31 6.51 7.82 -0.28
N ILE A 32 5.54 6.89 -0.25
CA ILE A 32 5.64 5.68 0.59
C ILE A 32 6.89 4.86 0.24
N ALA A 33 7.17 4.67 -1.06
CA ALA A 33 8.35 3.93 -1.50
C ALA A 33 9.66 4.59 -1.03
N MET A 34 9.72 5.93 -0.99
CA MET A 34 10.85 6.66 -0.41
C MET A 34 10.97 6.43 1.10
N LEU A 35 9.86 6.51 1.84
CA LEU A 35 9.83 6.34 3.30
C LEU A 35 10.31 4.95 3.73
N VAL A 36 9.95 3.90 2.99
CA VAL A 36 10.39 2.52 3.28
C VAL A 36 11.77 2.19 2.67
N GLY A 37 12.55 3.19 2.22
CA GLY A 37 13.91 3.00 1.74
C GLY A 37 14.03 2.39 0.34
N THR A 38 12.95 2.37 -0.44
CA THR A 38 12.92 1.78 -1.79
C THR A 38 12.35 2.74 -2.85
N PRO A 39 12.96 3.92 -3.06
CA PRO A 39 12.43 4.97 -3.94
C PRO A 39 12.12 4.49 -5.37
N GLN A 40 12.81 3.45 -5.85
CA GLN A 40 12.65 2.86 -7.18
C GLN A 40 11.46 1.88 -7.31
N ARG A 41 10.72 1.60 -6.22
CA ARG A 41 9.69 0.54 -6.16
C ARG A 41 8.24 1.04 -5.90
N PRO A 42 7.77 2.19 -6.43
CA PRO A 42 6.41 2.69 -6.16
C PRO A 42 5.29 1.77 -6.66
N ARG A 43 5.53 1.05 -7.76
CA ARG A 43 4.57 0.06 -8.27
C ARG A 43 4.32 -1.07 -7.27
N GLN A 44 5.36 -1.45 -6.52
CA GLN A 44 5.25 -2.54 -5.56
C GLN A 44 4.48 -2.12 -4.31
N VAL A 45 4.54 -0.85 -3.90
CA VAL A 45 3.62 -0.31 -2.88
C VAL A 45 2.16 -0.53 -3.31
N GLY A 46 1.85 -0.24 -4.59
CA GLY A 46 0.52 -0.53 -5.14
C GLY A 46 0.15 -2.02 -5.12
N VAL A 47 1.12 -2.91 -5.35
CA VAL A 47 0.93 -4.36 -5.22
C VAL A 47 0.65 -4.75 -3.77
N CYS A 48 1.36 -4.19 -2.80
CA CYS A 48 1.08 -4.42 -1.37
C CYS A 48 -0.37 -4.04 -1.05
N LEU A 49 -0.77 -2.80 -1.36
CA LEU A 49 -2.13 -2.33 -1.09
C LEU A 49 -3.22 -3.11 -1.84
N LYS A 50 -2.91 -3.69 -3.02
CA LYS A 50 -3.83 -4.59 -3.74
C LYS A 50 -4.02 -5.94 -3.03
N HIS A 51 -3.03 -6.40 -2.28
CA HIS A 51 -3.03 -7.68 -1.56
C HIS A 51 -3.26 -7.50 -0.05
N LEU A 52 -3.73 -6.33 0.37
CA LEU A 52 -4.17 -6.11 1.73
C LEU A 52 -5.32 -7.09 2.01
N PRO A 53 -5.29 -7.87 3.10
CA PRO A 53 -6.32 -8.86 3.36
C PRO A 53 -7.61 -8.17 3.83
N ALA A 54 -8.74 -8.76 3.45
CA ALA A 54 -10.05 -8.36 3.95
C ALA A 54 -10.37 -8.96 5.33
N ASP A 55 -9.62 -9.98 5.76
CA ASP A 55 -9.80 -10.65 7.04
C ASP A 55 -9.41 -9.73 8.22
N PRO A 56 -10.37 -9.34 9.09
CA PRO A 56 -10.11 -8.46 10.22
C PRO A 56 -9.20 -9.07 11.30
N SER A 57 -9.02 -10.41 11.31
CA SER A 57 -8.11 -11.08 12.26
C SER A 57 -6.64 -10.86 11.94
N GLN A 58 -6.33 -10.39 10.73
CA GLN A 58 -4.97 -10.09 10.31
C GLN A 58 -4.50 -8.76 10.93
N PRO A 59 -3.20 -8.65 11.31
CA PRO A 59 -2.66 -7.44 11.94
C PRO A 59 -2.77 -6.21 11.04
N PHE A 60 -2.70 -6.40 9.72
CA PHE A 60 -2.95 -5.38 8.71
C PHE A 60 -4.09 -5.84 7.84
N ASN A 61 -5.14 -5.02 7.72
CA ASN A 61 -6.34 -5.35 6.96
C ASN A 61 -6.99 -4.08 6.39
N HIS A 62 -8.04 -4.28 5.60
CA HIS A 62 -8.78 -3.20 4.95
C HIS A 62 -9.39 -2.15 5.91
N GLU A 63 -9.64 -2.49 7.16
CA GLU A 63 -10.26 -1.62 8.15
C GLU A 63 -9.24 -0.74 8.87
N ASN A 64 -8.02 -1.27 9.11
CA ASN A 64 -7.00 -0.59 9.90
C ASN A 64 -5.85 0.04 9.09
N VAL A 65 -5.68 -0.32 7.82
CA VAL A 65 -4.72 0.32 6.91
C VAL A 65 -5.48 1.27 5.97
N PRO A 66 -5.25 2.61 6.04
CA PRO A 66 -6.00 3.59 5.26
C PRO A 66 -5.50 3.67 3.81
N TRP A 67 -5.59 2.56 3.08
CA TRP A 67 -5.09 2.39 1.71
C TRP A 67 -5.65 3.42 0.72
N GLN A 68 -6.86 3.94 0.96
CA GLN A 68 -7.52 4.96 0.15
C GLN A 68 -6.82 6.33 0.21
N ARG A 69 -5.91 6.54 1.16
CA ARG A 69 -5.10 7.77 1.28
C ARG A 69 -3.85 7.76 0.42
N VAL A 70 -3.58 6.67 -0.32
CA VAL A 70 -2.43 6.54 -1.21
C VAL A 70 -2.89 6.70 -2.66
N ILE A 71 -2.47 7.79 -3.30
CA ILE A 71 -2.88 8.19 -4.65
C ILE A 71 -1.71 8.22 -5.63
N ASN A 72 -1.98 8.43 -6.91
CA ASN A 72 -0.92 8.52 -7.92
C ASN A 72 -0.16 9.86 -7.83
N SER A 73 1.00 9.95 -8.49
CA SER A 73 1.84 11.15 -8.50
C SER A 73 1.19 12.38 -9.14
N LYS A 74 0.09 12.21 -9.88
CA LYS A 74 -0.72 13.31 -10.45
C LYS A 74 -1.79 13.82 -9.49
N GLY A 75 -1.84 13.30 -8.26
CA GLY A 75 -2.86 13.69 -7.28
C GLY A 75 -4.24 13.08 -7.54
N GLN A 76 -4.31 11.99 -8.31
CA GLN A 76 -5.58 11.35 -8.70
C GLN A 76 -5.68 9.92 -8.16
N ILE A 77 -6.90 9.43 -7.99
CA ILE A 77 -7.16 8.03 -7.69
C ILE A 77 -6.73 7.19 -8.89
N SER A 78 -5.89 6.17 -8.65
CA SER A 78 -5.48 5.25 -9.71
C SER A 78 -6.68 4.43 -10.21
N PRO A 79 -6.96 4.41 -11.52
CA PRO A 79 -8.05 3.59 -12.06
C PRO A 79 -7.79 2.12 -11.76
N ARG A 80 -8.78 1.46 -11.16
CA ARG A 80 -8.79 0.01 -10.99
C ARG A 80 -9.58 -0.57 -12.15
N ILE A 81 -8.89 -1.02 -13.19
CA ILE A 81 -9.53 -1.70 -14.31
C ILE A 81 -10.09 -3.02 -13.76
N PRO A 82 -11.42 -3.25 -13.78
CA PRO A 82 -11.98 -4.57 -13.54
C PRO A 82 -11.54 -5.45 -14.72
N LEU A 83 -11.07 -6.66 -14.44
CA LEU A 83 -10.88 -7.66 -15.50
C LEU A 83 -12.28 -8.03 -16.01
N THR A 84 -12.77 -7.35 -17.04
CA THR A 84 -13.92 -7.78 -17.83
C THR A 84 -13.42 -8.21 -19.21
N SER A 85 -13.33 -9.52 -19.40
CA SER A 85 -13.47 -10.22 -20.68
C SER A 85 -14.13 -11.56 -20.39
#